data_AF-A0A453J3R5-F1
#
_entry.id   AF-A0A453J3R5-F1
#
_cell.length_a   1.000
_cell.length_b   1.000
_cell.length_c   1.000
_cell.angle_alpha   90.00
_cell.angle_beta   90.00
_cell.angle_gamma   90.00
#
_symmetry.space_group_name_H-M   'P 1'
#
loop_
_entity.id
_entity.type
_entity.pdbx_description
1 polymer ?
#
loop_
_entity_poly.entity_id
_entity_poly.type
_entity_poly.pdbx_seq_one_letter_code
_entity_poly.pdbx_strand_id
1 'polypeptide(L)'
;RSSQDSLQLSTHHDVAMDLINSVTGVDEEGRSRQRILTFAAKRYISAIERNPEDPDAYYNWALVLQESADNVDPNSDSSKDSLLEEACKKYAEATRLCPTLYDAYYNWAIAIADRAKMRGRTKEAEELWQQAIRNYDKAVQLSWNSPQALNNWGLGLQVH
;
A
#
# COMPACT_ATOMS: atom_id res chain seq x y z
N ARG A 1 4.67 0.51 28.27
CA ARG A 1 3.92 0.33 27.01
C ARG A 1 4.41 1.31 25.95
N SER A 2 4.30 2.63 26.17
CA SER A 2 4.77 3.67 25.22
C SER A 2 6.18 3.47 24.62
N SER A 3 7.19 3.04 25.41
CA SER A 3 8.55 2.84 24.87
C SER A 3 8.71 1.60 23.98
N GLN A 4 7.88 0.56 24.15
CA GLN A 4 7.92 -0.62 23.27
C GLN A 4 7.17 -0.34 21.96
N ASP A 5 6.06 0.40 22.05
CA ASP A 5 5.26 0.80 20.89
C ASP A 5 6.05 1.76 19.97
N SER A 6 6.85 2.68 20.56
CA SER A 6 7.71 3.58 19.79
C SER A 6 8.90 2.86 19.13
N LEU A 7 9.50 1.87 19.79
CA LEU A 7 10.57 1.05 19.19
C LEU A 7 10.03 0.19 18.03
N GLN A 8 8.86 -0.43 18.19
CA GLN A 8 8.24 -1.20 17.10
C GLN A 8 7.88 -0.30 15.91
N LEU A 9 7.29 0.87 16.16
CA LEU A 9 6.95 1.82 15.11
C LEU A 9 8.20 2.27 14.33
N SER A 10 9.30 2.58 15.02
CA SER A 10 10.60 2.88 14.41
C SER A 10 11.08 1.75 13.51
N THR A 11 11.11 0.51 14.02
CA THR A 11 11.60 -0.63 13.23
C THR A 11 10.76 -0.91 11.98
N HIS A 12 9.43 -0.71 12.05
CA HIS A 12 8.56 -0.85 10.87
C HIS A 12 8.77 0.26 9.84
N HIS A 13 9.15 1.47 10.29
CA HIS A 13 9.49 2.55 9.37
C HIS A 13 10.82 2.29 8.67
N ASP A 14 11.79 1.74 9.39
CA ASP A 14 13.11 1.40 8.86
C ASP A 14 13.02 0.36 7.74
N VAL A 15 12.24 -0.72 7.93
CA VAL A 15 12.03 -1.75 6.90
C VAL A 15 11.42 -1.18 5.62
N ALA A 16 10.38 -0.35 5.74
CA ALA A 16 9.73 0.26 4.58
C ALA A 16 10.67 1.23 3.84
N MET A 17 11.53 1.95 4.57
CA MET A 17 12.53 2.83 3.97
C MET A 17 13.64 2.07 3.26
N ASP A 18 14.12 0.97 3.85
CA ASP A 18 15.14 0.12 3.21
C ASP A 18 14.63 -0.44 1.88
N LEU A 19 13.37 -0.90 1.84
CA LEU A 19 12.71 -1.32 0.61
C LEU A 19 12.67 -0.20 -0.43
N ILE A 20 12.19 1.00 -0.06
CA ILE A 20 12.13 2.17 -0.96
C ILE A 20 13.52 2.56 -1.48
N ASN A 21 14.56 2.49 -0.65
CA ASN A 21 15.93 2.85 -1.02
C ASN A 21 16.58 1.80 -1.95
N SER A 22 16.14 0.53 -1.87
CA SER A 22 16.64 -0.55 -2.72
C SER A 22 16.09 -0.52 -4.15
N VAL A 23 15.00 0.22 -4.40
CA VAL A 23 14.40 0.31 -5.73
C VAL A 23 15.32 1.10 -6.67
N THR A 24 15.73 0.48 -7.76
CA THR A 24 16.46 1.11 -8.85
C THR A 24 15.55 1.23 -10.06
N GLY A 25 15.17 2.45 -10.41
CA GLY A 25 14.36 2.69 -11.61
C GLY A 25 15.10 2.25 -12.89
N VAL A 26 14.36 1.64 -13.82
CA VAL A 26 14.91 1.05 -15.06
C VAL A 26 15.51 2.10 -16.01
N ASP A 27 14.99 3.32 -16.00
CA ASP A 27 15.43 4.44 -16.83
C ASP A 27 15.66 5.72 -16.00
N GLU A 28 16.00 6.81 -16.67
CA GLU A 28 16.25 8.08 -15.98
C GLU A 28 15.00 8.64 -15.30
N GLU A 29 13.83 8.43 -15.92
CA GLU A 29 12.56 8.86 -15.36
C GLU A 29 12.23 8.08 -14.08
N GLY A 30 12.34 6.76 -14.10
CA GLY A 30 12.14 5.88 -12.95
C GLY A 30 13.13 6.18 -11.82
N ARG A 31 14.39 6.47 -12.13
CA ARG A 31 15.35 6.93 -11.11
C ARG A 31 14.96 8.29 -10.52
N SER A 32 14.47 9.21 -11.35
CA SER A 32 13.99 10.52 -10.89
C SER A 32 12.76 10.40 -9.99
N ARG A 33 11.78 9.59 -10.43
CA ARG A 33 10.58 9.23 -9.68
C ARG A 33 10.96 8.62 -8.35
N GLN A 34 11.91 7.68 -8.32
CA GLN A 34 12.33 7.05 -7.07
C GLN A 34 12.92 8.05 -6.07
N ARG A 35 13.73 9.01 -6.52
CA ARG A 35 14.26 10.06 -5.62
C ARG A 35 13.15 10.88 -4.98
N ILE A 36 12.11 11.21 -5.76
CA ILE A 36 10.94 11.95 -5.27
C ILE A 36 10.16 11.10 -4.26
N LEU A 37 9.92 9.82 -4.57
CA LEU A 37 9.25 8.87 -3.69
C LEU A 37 9.99 8.69 -2.36
N THR A 38 11.32 8.52 -2.39
CA THR A 38 12.15 8.46 -1.19
C THR A 38 12.03 9.73 -0.35
N PHE A 39 12.01 10.91 -0.97
CA PHE A 39 11.83 12.16 -0.26
C PHE A 39 10.43 12.27 0.37
N ALA A 40 9.38 11.91 -0.37
CA ALA A 40 8.00 11.91 0.11
C ALA A 40 7.82 10.95 1.30
N ALA A 41 8.35 9.72 1.22
CA ALA A 41 8.31 8.76 2.32
C ALA A 41 8.91 9.32 3.62
N LYS A 42 10.11 9.92 3.53
CA LYS A 42 10.75 10.59 4.69
C LYS A 42 9.85 11.70 5.26
N ARG A 43 9.12 12.42 4.39
CA ARG A 43 8.21 13.47 4.84
C ARG A 43 7.02 12.93 5.62
N TYR A 44 6.42 11.85 5.14
CA TYR A 44 5.30 11.19 5.83
C TYR A 44 5.73 10.48 7.13
N ILE A 45 6.89 9.83 7.15
CA ILE A 45 7.46 9.25 8.39
C ILE A 45 7.62 10.33 9.46
N SER A 46 8.24 11.45 9.11
CA SER A 46 8.37 12.59 10.01
C SER A 46 7.05 13.23 10.43
N ALA A 47 5.99 13.11 9.61
CA ALA A 47 4.65 13.56 10.00
C ALA A 47 4.06 12.61 11.05
N ILE A 48 4.16 11.30 10.82
CA ILE A 48 3.73 10.25 11.76
C ILE A 48 4.47 10.33 13.10
N GLU A 49 5.78 10.58 13.09
CA GLU A 49 6.56 10.77 14.32
C GLU A 49 6.07 11.96 15.16
N ARG A 50 5.54 13.00 14.50
CA ARG A 50 4.98 14.19 15.16
C ARG A 50 3.52 13.99 15.58
N ASN A 51 2.76 13.27 14.76
CA ASN A 51 1.37 12.93 15.00
C ASN A 51 1.08 11.49 14.54
N PRO A 52 1.19 10.50 15.45
CA PRO A 52 0.90 9.11 15.13
C PRO A 52 -0.58 8.81 14.84
N GLU A 53 -1.47 9.79 15.03
CA GLU A 53 -2.91 9.66 14.76
C GLU A 53 -3.32 10.38 13.47
N ASP A 54 -2.37 10.65 12.57
CA ASP A 54 -2.63 11.25 11.25
C ASP A 54 -2.91 10.17 10.19
N PRO A 55 -4.18 9.86 9.88
CA PRO A 55 -4.53 8.85 8.87
C PRO A 55 -4.03 9.21 7.47
N ASP A 56 -3.96 10.51 7.13
CA ASP A 56 -3.54 10.97 5.81
C ASP A 56 -2.05 10.73 5.59
N ALA A 57 -1.23 10.87 6.63
CA ALA A 57 0.19 10.55 6.56
C ALA A 57 0.43 9.05 6.28
N TYR A 58 -0.31 8.16 6.95
CA TYR A 58 -0.25 6.72 6.68
C TYR A 58 -0.76 6.37 5.27
N TYR A 59 -1.90 6.95 4.87
CA TYR A 59 -2.48 6.74 3.54
C TYR A 59 -1.53 7.16 2.42
N ASN A 60 -0.97 8.37 2.50
CA ASN A 60 -0.08 8.88 1.46
C ASN A 60 1.26 8.13 1.44
N TRP A 61 1.74 7.66 2.59
CA TRP A 61 2.92 6.80 2.61
C TRP A 61 2.65 5.44 1.96
N ALA A 62 1.47 4.88 2.15
CA ALA A 62 1.04 3.67 1.46
C ALA A 62 1.00 3.85 -0.06
N LEU A 63 0.58 5.02 -0.56
CA LEU A 63 0.64 5.36 -1.99
C LEU A 63 2.08 5.38 -2.50
N VAL A 64 3.00 6.02 -1.76
CA VAL A 64 4.43 6.05 -2.11
C VAL A 64 5.03 4.65 -2.21
N LEU A 65 4.62 3.74 -1.32
CA LEU A 65 5.05 2.35 -1.35
C LEU A 65 4.51 1.61 -2.58
N GLN A 66 3.24 1.80 -2.95
CA GLN A 66 2.67 1.24 -4.19
C GLN A 66 3.39 1.78 -5.43
N GLU A 67 3.57 3.10 -5.52
CA GLU A 67 4.29 3.72 -6.65
C GLU A 67 5.75 3.26 -6.73
N SER A 68 6.41 3.04 -5.59
CA SER A 68 7.75 2.45 -5.55
C SER A 68 7.72 1.01 -6.05
N ALA A 69 6.68 0.23 -5.71
CA ALA A 69 6.50 -1.14 -6.14
C ALA A 69 6.32 -1.25 -7.67
N ASP A 70 5.65 -0.28 -8.29
CA ASP A 70 5.49 -0.18 -9.74
C ASP A 70 6.75 0.30 -10.46
N ASN A 71 7.66 0.96 -9.73
CA ASN A 71 8.94 1.43 -10.25
C ASN A 71 10.07 0.39 -10.13
N VAL A 72 9.80 -0.79 -9.55
CA VAL A 72 10.75 -1.91 -9.45
C VAL A 72 11.05 -2.49 -10.83
N ASP A 73 12.33 -2.73 -11.12
CA ASP A 73 12.74 -3.48 -12.31
C ASP A 73 12.13 -4.90 -12.28
N PRO A 74 11.39 -5.32 -13.32
CA PRO A 74 10.82 -6.67 -13.41
C PRO A 74 11.85 -7.80 -13.29
N ASN A 75 13.14 -7.53 -13.54
CA ASN A 75 14.23 -8.48 -13.43
C ASN A 75 14.92 -8.49 -12.06
N SER A 76 14.51 -7.62 -11.13
CA SER A 76 15.04 -7.58 -9.77
C SER A 76 14.41 -8.67 -8.89
N ASP A 77 15.20 -9.27 -8.02
CA ASP A 77 14.76 -10.30 -7.07
C ASP A 77 13.79 -9.70 -6.02
N SER A 78 12.50 -9.66 -6.40
CA SER A 78 11.29 -9.53 -5.58
C SER A 78 11.17 -8.40 -4.54
N SER A 79 11.51 -7.16 -4.90
CA SER A 79 11.18 -5.99 -4.05
C SER A 79 9.68 -5.62 -4.07
N LYS A 80 8.97 -5.98 -5.15
CA LYS A 80 7.58 -5.55 -5.39
C LYS A 80 6.58 -6.09 -4.36
N ASP A 81 6.62 -7.39 -4.03
CA ASP A 81 5.67 -7.99 -3.08
C ASP A 81 5.83 -7.36 -1.68
N SER A 82 7.07 -7.19 -1.24
CA SER A 82 7.40 -6.61 0.07
C SER A 82 6.95 -5.15 0.18
N LEU A 83 7.11 -4.36 -0.89
CA LEU A 83 6.61 -2.98 -0.95
C LEU A 83 5.08 -2.94 -0.87
N LEU A 84 4.39 -3.82 -1.61
CA LEU A 84 2.93 -3.91 -1.57
C LEU A 84 2.42 -4.40 -0.20
N GLU A 85 3.14 -5.31 0.45
CA GLU A 85 2.80 -5.75 1.81
C GLU A 85 2.93 -4.61 2.83
N GLU A 86 4.01 -3.84 2.77
CA GLU A 86 4.16 -2.66 3.62
C GLU A 86 3.10 -1.61 3.31
N ALA A 87 2.75 -1.39 2.04
CA ALA A 87 1.64 -0.51 1.66
C ALA A 87 0.32 -0.97 2.31
N CYS A 88 0.02 -2.28 2.27
CA CYS A 88 -1.16 -2.85 2.92
C CYS A 88 -1.18 -2.55 4.43
N LYS A 89 -0.04 -2.66 5.13
CA LYS A 89 0.05 -2.34 6.57
C LYS A 89 -0.25 -0.86 6.83
N LYS A 90 0.25 0.04 5.98
CA LYS A 90 0.01 1.49 6.12
C LYS A 90 -1.45 1.86 5.80
N TYR A 91 -2.09 1.24 4.80
CA TYR A 91 -3.54 1.40 4.59
C TYR A 91 -4.37 0.84 5.74
N ALA A 92 -3.99 -0.31 6.30
CA ALA A 92 -4.67 -0.88 7.46
C ALA A 92 -4.63 0.10 8.64
N GLU A 93 -3.49 0.76 8.88
CA GLU A 93 -3.37 1.77 9.93
C GLU A 93 -4.17 3.04 9.63
N ALA A 94 -4.13 3.54 8.40
CA ALA A 94 -4.94 4.68 7.97
C ALA A 94 -6.45 4.43 8.16
N THR A 95 -6.93 3.24 7.80
CA THR A 95 -8.35 2.85 7.97
C THR A 95 -8.70 2.52 9.42
N ARG A 96 -7.74 2.08 10.24
CA ARG A 96 -7.93 1.95 11.70
C ARG A 96 -8.16 3.31 12.35
N LEU A 97 -7.37 4.32 11.95
CA LEU A 97 -7.47 5.69 12.44
C LEU A 97 -8.70 6.42 11.88
N CYS A 98 -9.01 6.22 10.59
CA CYS A 98 -10.17 6.79 9.91
C CYS A 98 -10.98 5.71 9.17
N PRO A 99 -11.95 5.05 9.82
CA PRO A 99 -12.74 3.96 9.23
C PRO A 99 -13.67 4.38 8.09
N THR A 100 -13.76 5.68 7.80
CA THR A 100 -14.55 6.25 6.71
C THR A 100 -13.69 6.72 5.53
N LEU A 101 -12.37 6.51 5.57
CA LEU A 101 -11.46 6.90 4.50
C LEU A 101 -11.58 5.96 3.29
N TYR A 102 -12.55 6.24 2.42
CA TYR A 102 -12.90 5.36 1.31
C TYR A 102 -11.73 5.15 0.33
N ASP A 103 -10.93 6.18 0.06
CA ASP A 103 -9.76 6.10 -0.84
C ASP A 103 -8.73 5.10 -0.31
N ALA A 104 -8.54 5.03 1.01
CA ALA A 104 -7.63 4.07 1.63
C ALA A 104 -8.12 2.63 1.43
N TYR A 105 -9.41 2.34 1.62
CA TYR A 105 -9.96 1.01 1.36
C TYR A 105 -9.84 0.61 -0.12
N TYR A 106 -10.11 1.54 -1.04
CA TYR A 106 -10.02 1.30 -2.47
C TYR A 106 -8.57 1.01 -2.92
N ASN A 107 -7.62 1.87 -2.54
CA ASN A 107 -6.22 1.69 -2.91
C ASN A 107 -5.57 0.49 -2.19
N TRP A 108 -6.03 0.16 -0.99
CA TRP A 108 -5.63 -1.07 -0.31
C TRP A 108 -6.10 -2.32 -1.06
N ALA A 109 -7.32 -2.32 -1.57
CA ALA A 109 -7.83 -3.42 -2.38
C ALA A 109 -7.03 -3.61 -3.67
N ILE A 110 -6.58 -2.53 -4.31
CA ILE A 110 -5.66 -2.58 -5.47
C ILE A 110 -4.34 -3.24 -5.07
N ALA A 111 -3.71 -2.80 -3.98
CA ALA A 111 -2.46 -3.37 -3.50
C ALA A 111 -2.56 -4.89 -3.26
N ILE A 112 -3.63 -5.34 -2.60
CA ILE A 112 -3.89 -6.76 -2.34
C ILE A 112 -4.11 -7.52 -3.65
N ALA A 113 -4.89 -6.96 -4.58
CA ALA A 113 -5.14 -7.57 -5.88
C ALA A 113 -3.85 -7.76 -6.68
N ASP A 114 -2.93 -6.80 -6.65
CA ASP A 114 -1.65 -6.92 -7.34
C ASP A 114 -0.75 -7.99 -6.72
N ARG A 115 -0.76 -8.13 -5.39
CA ARG A 115 -0.11 -9.27 -4.71
C ARG A 115 -0.75 -10.60 -5.12
N ALA A 116 -2.07 -10.67 -5.23
CA ALA A 116 -2.79 -11.86 -5.66
C ALA A 116 -2.38 -12.28 -7.09
N LYS A 117 -2.32 -11.31 -8.03
CA LYS A 117 -1.88 -11.54 -9.41
C LYS A 117 -0.48 -12.14 -9.48
N MET A 118 0.45 -11.63 -8.66
CA MET A 118 1.83 -12.13 -8.61
C MET A 118 1.93 -13.59 -8.13
N ARG A 119 0.98 -14.05 -7.32
CA ARG A 119 0.91 -15.44 -6.82
C ARG A 119 0.18 -16.38 -7.78
N GLY A 120 -0.37 -15.88 -8.89
CA GLY A 120 -1.00 -16.69 -9.94
C GLY A 120 -2.23 -17.46 -9.43
N ARG A 121 -2.34 -18.75 -9.82
CA ARG A 121 -3.46 -19.64 -9.45
C ARG A 121 -3.09 -20.48 -8.24
N THR A 122 -2.91 -19.83 -7.09
CA THR A 122 -2.62 -20.49 -5.82
C THR A 122 -3.73 -20.21 -4.81
N LYS A 123 -3.85 -21.06 -3.80
CA LYS A 123 -4.81 -20.85 -2.71
C LYS A 123 -4.57 -19.53 -1.98
N GLU A 124 -3.30 -19.13 -1.84
CA GLU A 124 -2.94 -17.82 -1.28
C GLU A 124 -3.44 -16.66 -2.14
N ALA A 125 -3.36 -16.77 -3.48
CA ALA A 125 -3.93 -15.78 -4.37
C ALA A 125 -5.46 -15.66 -4.20
N GLU A 126 -6.17 -16.78 -4.05
CA GLU A 126 -7.61 -16.78 -3.77
C GLU A 126 -7.95 -16.06 -2.46
N GLU A 127 -7.17 -16.30 -1.39
CA GLU A 127 -7.35 -15.64 -0.10
C GLU A 127 -7.08 -14.13 -0.19
N LEU A 128 -6.08 -13.72 -0.99
CA LEU A 128 -5.81 -12.30 -1.27
C LEU A 128 -6.94 -11.68 -2.10
N TRP A 129 -7.45 -12.36 -3.14
CA TRP A 129 -8.59 -11.88 -3.91
C TRP A 129 -9.82 -11.65 -3.04
N GLN A 130 -10.14 -12.59 -2.15
CA GLN A 130 -11.24 -12.42 -1.20
C GLN A 130 -11.03 -11.22 -0.26
N GLN A 131 -9.79 -10.96 0.18
CA GLN A 131 -9.46 -9.78 0.96
C GLN A 131 -9.64 -8.48 0.16
N ALA A 132 -9.18 -8.43 -1.09
CA ALA A 132 -9.36 -7.29 -1.97
C ALA A 132 -10.84 -6.98 -2.19
N ILE A 133 -11.67 -8.01 -2.46
CA ILE A 133 -13.11 -7.86 -2.65
C ILE A 133 -13.78 -7.25 -1.41
N ARG A 134 -13.41 -7.68 -0.19
CA ARG A 134 -13.96 -7.10 1.04
C ARG A 134 -13.60 -5.62 1.20
N ASN A 135 -12.37 -5.24 0.85
CA ASN A 135 -11.96 -3.84 0.91
C ASN A 135 -12.64 -2.99 -0.18
N TYR A 136 -12.82 -3.50 -1.40
CA TYR A 136 -13.62 -2.83 -2.43
C TYR A 136 -15.08 -2.64 -2.00
N ASP A 137 -15.71 -3.69 -1.45
CA ASP A 137 -17.08 -3.60 -0.91
C ASP A 137 -17.18 -2.52 0.18
N LYS A 138 -16.21 -2.47 1.10
CA LYS A 138 -16.15 -1.42 2.12
C LYS A 138 -16.01 -0.02 1.50
N ALA A 139 -15.15 0.15 0.50
CA ALA A 139 -15.00 1.42 -0.21
C ALA A 139 -16.30 1.86 -0.91
N VAL A 140 -17.01 0.93 -1.56
CA VAL A 140 -18.31 1.18 -2.20
C VAL A 140 -19.37 1.55 -1.16
N GLN A 141 -19.43 0.87 -0.02
CA GLN A 141 -20.36 1.20 1.06
C GLN A 141 -20.14 2.61 1.61
N LEU A 142 -18.87 3.05 1.70
CA LEU A 142 -18.51 4.40 2.17
C LEU A 142 -18.74 5.49 1.12
N SER A 143 -18.60 5.15 -0.17
CA SER A 143 -18.83 6.06 -1.29
C SER A 143 -19.55 5.33 -2.44
N TRP A 144 -20.88 5.24 -2.31
CA TRP A 144 -21.78 4.56 -3.25
C TRP A 144 -21.81 5.18 -4.67
N ASN A 145 -21.09 6.29 -4.87
CA ASN A 145 -21.11 7.08 -6.09
C ASN A 145 -19.76 7.09 -6.84
N SER A 146 -18.90 6.08 -6.63
CA SER A 146 -17.66 5.90 -7.41
C SER A 146 -17.83 4.76 -8.44
N PRO A 147 -18.11 5.07 -9.71
CA PRO A 147 -18.16 4.08 -10.79
C PRO A 147 -16.89 3.21 -10.90
N GLN A 148 -15.73 3.76 -10.53
CA GLN A 148 -14.44 3.07 -10.53
C GLN A 148 -14.37 1.96 -9.48
N ALA A 149 -14.90 2.20 -8.28
CA ALA A 149 -14.97 1.20 -7.22
C ALA A 149 -15.88 0.02 -7.62
N LEU A 150 -17.02 0.32 -8.24
CA LEU A 150 -17.95 -0.71 -8.76
C LEU A 150 -17.32 -1.54 -9.89
N ASN A 151 -16.58 -0.90 -10.80
CA ASN A 151 -15.90 -1.60 -11.90
C ASN A 151 -14.80 -2.55 -11.39
N ASN A 152 -13.95 -2.07 -10.47
CA ASN A 152 -12.87 -2.90 -9.91
C ASN A 152 -13.41 -4.02 -9.01
N TRP A 153 -14.53 -3.78 -8.32
CA TRP A 153 -15.25 -4.83 -7.60
C TRP A 153 -15.79 -5.91 -8.55
N GLY A 154 -16.39 -5.50 -9.67
CA GLY A 154 -16.84 -6.41 -10.74
C GLY A 154 -15.70 -7.23 -11.35
N LEU A 155 -14.54 -6.61 -11.62
CA LEU A 155 -13.34 -7.31 -12.08
C LEU A 155 -12.87 -8.33 -11.04
N GLY A 156 -12.80 -7.97 -9.76
CA GLY A 156 -12.42 -8.89 -8.68
C GLY A 156 -13.32 -10.12 -8.59
N LEU A 157 -14.63 -9.95 -8.78
CA LEU A 157 -15.59 -11.06 -8.82
C LEU A 157 -15.46 -11.94 -10.06
N GLN A 158 -14.88 -11.46 -11.16
CA GLN A 158 -14.73 -12.19 -12.41
C GLN A 158 -13.46 -13.07 -12.45
N VAL A 159 -12.42 -12.71 -11.68
CA VAL A 159 -11.17 -13.50 -11.61
C VAL A 159 -11.27 -14.66 -10.62
N HIS A 160 -12.38 -14.75 -9.88
CA HIS A 160 -12.72 -15.84 -8.96
C HIS A 160 -13.62 -16.86 -9.65
#